data_AF-A0AAD9NY04-F1
#
_entry.id   AF-A0AAD9NY04-F1
#
_cell.length_a   1.000
_cell.length_b   1.000
_cell.length_c   1.000
_cell.angle_alpha   90.00
_cell.angle_beta   90.00
_cell.angle_gamma   90.00
#
_symmetry.space_group_name_H-M   'P 1'
#
loop_
_entity.id
_entity.type
_entity.pdbx_description
1 polymer ?
#
loop_
_entity_poly.entity_id
_entity_poly.type
_entity_poly.pdbx_seq_one_letter_code
_entity_poly.pdbx_strand_id
1 'polypeptide(L)'
;MSMKQWRLKVVAGFIGIVVAIILLATKYKYTDDFQMPPETLPNKYKAYLQNIAIRLSKVVESTWRTPEAQIEARDALKLTQMALAEFGITFSPNKIRKKANTSREKPTGQSLVVCPEKYLGTYADYPWFEKGRVLTNCTNAPPFPSVLSILLNGFDYSDQSEIVVVLREIYATYPRLTVHLAVAEKVVIPDEVKLDVHQHILGKNPASNDVWNELVEKATTDYVLVGRRIERFQWYALLERMVRVVSELGIDAVGGSLRTPDGHWSMGCHQTRLRNYTLTYRDGYHISTKSCVYCDYIPSPFVSTTSTLRTVQFKMASPDTVFHDYFLRLKEHRKLVMSCPDAMFYVLPNNKSASSLHKQWIPMIQKYAINHVNLADGRHLSFSCDEAKTTFSWAGGKIVPVCAVESLLKGILDAMNICKKIGLFCHLDGGTTLGAMKFNGILPWERDADLSYVTSKNITFWEHRDEFTKLGYKLSLKYPDKCPTFDRNNERCGHYDVVIPHWRIELWGATPRLMTDFLRENRIESTKLLIGGRWMNAPTNPALNSRNRYGYELWKHAEHWITLGYSTSWVPYHGGTYQKCPKPGSHVCLDQQIPPDGNMGFIYQ
;
A
#
# COMPACT_ATOMS: atom_id res chain seq x y z
N MET A 1 5.97 -13.07 35.25
CA MET A 1 7.31 -13.22 34.62
C MET A 1 7.84 -11.82 34.33
N SER A 2 9.02 -11.44 34.80
CA SER A 2 9.51 -10.05 34.62
C SER A 2 9.94 -9.78 33.18
N MET A 3 9.84 -8.52 32.74
CA MET A 3 10.18 -8.09 31.38
C MET A 3 11.64 -8.41 31.01
N LYS A 4 12.55 -8.49 32.00
CA LYS A 4 13.94 -8.95 31.83
C LYS A 4 14.04 -10.45 31.52
N GLN A 5 13.22 -11.29 32.16
CA GLN A 5 13.20 -12.74 31.90
C GLN A 5 12.60 -13.08 30.53
N TRP A 6 11.69 -12.26 30.01
CA TRP A 6 11.18 -12.39 28.64
C TRP A 6 12.26 -12.05 27.61
N ARG A 7 13.03 -10.97 27.84
CA ARG A 7 14.14 -10.55 26.96
C ARG A 7 15.25 -11.60 26.86
N LEU A 8 15.66 -12.22 27.96
CA LEU A 8 16.67 -13.29 27.94
C LEU A 8 16.20 -14.53 27.15
N LYS A 9 14.92 -14.88 27.25
CA LYS A 9 14.36 -16.07 26.56
C LYS A 9 14.20 -15.85 25.06
N VAL A 10 13.89 -14.62 24.63
CA VAL A 10 13.84 -14.27 23.20
C VAL A 10 15.24 -14.25 22.59
N VAL A 11 16.24 -13.71 23.30
CA VAL A 11 17.65 -13.74 22.86
C VAL A 11 18.18 -15.18 22.77
N ALA A 12 17.89 -16.03 23.75
CA ALA A 12 18.26 -17.46 23.70
C ALA A 12 17.56 -18.22 22.56
N GLY A 13 16.30 -17.88 22.25
CA GLY A 13 15.57 -18.42 21.11
C GLY A 13 16.17 -17.98 19.76
N PHE A 14 16.64 -16.73 19.68
CA PHE A 14 17.28 -16.18 18.50
C PHE A 14 18.66 -16.80 18.24
N ILE A 15 19.48 -16.95 19.30
CA ILE A 15 20.76 -17.66 19.25
C ILE A 15 20.52 -19.12 18.86
N GLY A 16 19.46 -19.76 19.38
CA GLY A 16 19.08 -21.12 19.00
C GLY A 16 18.73 -21.27 17.52
N ILE A 17 18.11 -20.26 16.89
CA ILE A 17 17.79 -20.26 15.45
C ILE A 17 19.05 -20.07 14.61
N VAL A 18 19.94 -19.14 15.00
CA VAL A 18 21.23 -18.93 14.32
C VAL A 18 22.11 -20.18 14.42
N VAL A 19 22.17 -20.80 15.60
CA VAL A 19 22.89 -22.07 15.81
C VAL A 19 22.23 -23.21 15.04
N ALA A 20 20.90 -23.27 14.92
CA ALA A 20 20.23 -24.29 14.11
C ALA A 20 20.49 -24.10 12.60
N ILE A 21 20.59 -22.86 12.10
CA ILE A 21 20.96 -22.57 10.71
C ILE A 21 22.43 -22.94 10.46
N ILE A 22 23.33 -22.63 11.39
CA ILE A 22 24.75 -23.04 11.33
C ILE A 22 24.87 -24.57 11.40
N LEU A 23 24.13 -25.23 12.29
CA LEU A 23 24.11 -26.68 12.43
C LEU A 23 23.46 -27.38 11.23
N LEU A 24 22.45 -26.79 10.59
CA LEU A 24 21.90 -27.31 9.33
C LEU A 24 22.92 -27.17 8.20
N ALA A 25 23.65 -26.04 8.14
CA ALA A 25 24.72 -25.83 7.18
C ALA A 25 25.92 -26.78 7.41
N THR A 26 26.19 -27.20 8.66
CA THR A 26 27.28 -28.15 8.96
C THR A 26 26.85 -29.62 8.97
N LYS A 27 25.59 -29.95 9.30
CA LYS A 27 25.08 -31.33 9.31
C LYS A 27 24.83 -31.87 7.89
N TYR A 28 24.60 -31.00 6.91
CA TYR A 28 24.68 -31.35 5.49
C TYR A 28 26.11 -31.68 5.00
N LYS A 29 27.12 -31.59 5.87
CA LYS A 29 28.50 -31.97 5.60
C LYS A 29 28.87 -33.37 6.13
N TYR A 30 27.98 -34.04 6.86
CA TYR A 30 28.24 -35.35 7.48
C TYR A 30 26.96 -36.20 7.54
N THR A 31 26.56 -36.76 6.40
CA THR A 31 25.72 -37.96 6.32
C THR A 31 26.23 -38.78 5.14
N ASP A 32 26.86 -39.92 5.44
CA ASP A 32 27.60 -40.76 4.47
C ASP A 32 26.70 -41.49 3.44
N ASP A 33 25.38 -41.32 3.46
CA ASP A 33 24.45 -42.04 2.57
C ASP A 33 23.69 -41.16 1.55
N PHE A 34 24.15 -39.94 1.27
CA PHE A 34 23.61 -39.14 0.16
C PHE A 34 24.73 -38.42 -0.60
N GLN A 35 25.15 -39.00 -1.72
CA GLN A 35 26.08 -38.34 -2.66
C GLN A 35 25.33 -37.22 -3.40
N MET A 36 25.49 -35.98 -2.93
CA MET A 36 25.43 -34.81 -3.79
C MET A 36 26.81 -34.13 -3.79
N PRO A 37 27.38 -33.77 -4.95
CA PRO A 37 28.71 -33.15 -5.01
C PRO A 37 28.74 -31.80 -4.27
N PRO A 38 29.88 -31.37 -3.69
CA PRO A 38 29.99 -30.17 -2.84
C PRO A 38 29.85 -28.83 -3.58
N GLU A 39 29.46 -28.82 -4.83
CA GLU A 39 29.32 -27.61 -5.63
C GLU A 39 27.87 -27.42 -6.07
N THR A 40 27.24 -26.44 -5.40
CA THR A 40 26.01 -25.70 -5.70
C THR A 40 24.89 -25.90 -4.68
N LEU A 41 24.92 -25.07 -3.62
CA LEU A 41 23.65 -24.54 -3.11
C LEU A 41 23.04 -23.74 -4.28
N PRO A 42 21.86 -24.08 -4.81
CA PRO A 42 21.30 -23.37 -5.96
C PRO A 42 21.29 -21.86 -5.70
N ASN A 43 21.65 -21.04 -6.69
CA ASN A 43 21.85 -19.59 -6.54
C ASN A 43 20.68 -18.87 -5.83
N LYS A 44 19.46 -19.39 -5.99
CA LYS A 44 18.26 -18.96 -5.27
C LYS A 44 18.42 -19.00 -3.74
N TYR A 45 18.98 -20.07 -3.17
CA TYR A 45 19.15 -20.23 -1.72
C TYR A 45 20.29 -19.38 -1.16
N LYS A 46 21.35 -19.16 -1.95
CA LYS A 46 22.45 -18.25 -1.60
C LYS A 46 21.92 -16.82 -1.48
N ALA A 47 21.04 -16.42 -2.40
CA ALA A 47 20.35 -15.13 -2.34
C ALA A 47 19.42 -15.01 -1.11
N TYR A 48 18.67 -16.06 -0.73
CA TYR A 48 17.85 -16.06 0.48
C TYR A 48 18.69 -15.89 1.75
N LEU A 49 19.76 -16.68 1.90
CA LEU A 49 20.64 -16.62 3.06
C LEU A 49 21.40 -15.30 3.15
N GLN A 50 21.82 -14.74 2.01
CA GLN A 50 22.41 -13.40 1.93
C GLN A 50 21.40 -12.31 2.32
N ASN A 51 20.14 -12.39 1.88
CA ASN A 51 19.09 -11.43 2.23
C ASN A 51 18.74 -11.50 3.72
N ILE A 52 18.66 -12.71 4.28
CA ILE A 52 18.46 -12.94 5.72
C ILE A 52 19.64 -12.37 6.50
N ALA A 53 20.88 -12.63 6.08
CA ALA A 53 22.08 -12.11 6.74
C ALA A 53 22.16 -10.58 6.70
N ILE A 54 21.86 -9.95 5.56
CA ILE A 54 21.83 -8.48 5.40
C ILE A 54 20.75 -7.82 6.27
N ARG A 55 19.59 -8.47 6.43
CA ARG A 55 18.51 -7.94 7.27
C ARG A 55 18.78 -8.15 8.75
N LEU A 56 19.37 -9.30 9.11
CA LEU A 56 19.81 -9.57 10.47
C LEU A 56 20.98 -8.67 10.89
N SER A 57 21.90 -8.33 9.99
CA SER A 57 22.98 -7.39 10.30
C SER A 57 22.44 -6.00 10.63
N LYS A 58 21.40 -5.52 9.91
CA LYS A 58 20.69 -4.27 10.24
C LYS A 58 19.98 -4.29 11.59
N VAL A 59 19.48 -5.46 12.01
CA VAL A 59 18.86 -5.67 13.34
C VAL A 59 19.91 -5.69 14.46
N VAL A 60 21.13 -6.13 14.18
CA VAL A 60 22.25 -6.14 15.14
C VAL A 60 22.89 -4.75 15.25
N GLU A 61 22.98 -4.00 14.14
CA GLU A 61 23.56 -2.64 14.10
C GLU A 61 22.63 -1.56 14.69
N SER A 62 21.32 -1.77 14.68
CA SER A 62 20.36 -0.88 15.31
C SER A 62 20.07 -1.31 16.75
N THR A 63 20.07 -0.37 17.69
CA THR A 63 19.52 -0.67 19.03
C THR A 63 18.05 -1.10 18.84
N TRP A 64 17.68 -2.28 19.35
CA TRP A 64 16.37 -2.97 19.22
C TRP A 64 15.11 -2.17 19.65
N ARG A 65 15.24 -0.87 19.86
CA ARG A 65 14.22 0.07 20.30
C ARG A 65 13.56 0.83 19.15
N THR A 66 14.10 0.80 17.93
CA THR A 66 13.49 1.51 16.80
C THR A 66 12.41 0.65 16.11
N PRO A 67 11.28 1.24 15.68
CA PRO A 67 10.24 0.54 14.93
C PRO A 67 10.76 -0.17 13.67
N GLU A 68 11.78 0.39 13.02
CA GLU A 68 12.40 -0.13 11.80
C GLU A 68 13.19 -1.42 12.08
N ALA A 69 13.91 -1.49 13.21
CA ALA A 69 14.58 -2.72 13.65
C ALA A 69 13.56 -3.85 13.93
N GLN A 70 12.36 -3.49 14.39
CA GLN A 70 11.29 -4.45 14.65
C GLN A 70 10.58 -4.91 13.37
N ILE A 71 10.48 -4.06 12.35
CA ILE A 71 9.95 -4.42 11.03
C ILE A 71 10.95 -5.33 10.30
N GLU A 72 12.23 -4.95 10.26
CA GLU A 72 13.28 -5.77 9.66
C GLU A 72 13.46 -7.11 10.40
N ALA A 73 13.34 -7.14 11.72
CA ALA A 73 13.33 -8.41 12.48
C ALA A 73 12.11 -9.29 12.17
N ARG A 74 10.93 -8.69 11.90
CA ARG A 74 9.74 -9.45 11.47
C ARG A 74 9.89 -9.96 10.05
N ASP A 75 10.44 -9.16 9.14
CA ASP A 75 10.68 -9.57 7.75
C ASP A 75 11.78 -10.62 7.67
N ALA A 76 12.84 -10.52 8.48
CA ALA A 76 13.86 -11.55 8.62
C ALA A 76 13.28 -12.84 9.25
N LEU A 77 12.42 -12.73 10.26
CA LEU A 77 11.72 -13.88 10.85
C LEU A 77 10.79 -14.55 9.82
N LYS A 78 10.09 -13.75 9.03
CA LYS A 78 9.19 -14.20 7.95
C LYS A 78 9.98 -14.91 6.84
N LEU A 79 11.10 -14.34 6.39
CA LEU A 79 12.01 -14.97 5.43
C LEU A 79 12.66 -16.24 5.97
N THR A 80 13.01 -16.27 7.26
CA THR A 80 13.54 -17.47 7.92
C THR A 80 12.48 -18.57 8.02
N GLN A 81 11.23 -18.20 8.34
CA GLN A 81 10.09 -19.13 8.34
C GLN A 81 9.80 -19.66 6.92
N MET A 82 9.93 -18.81 5.90
CA MET A 82 9.80 -19.20 4.49
C MET A 82 10.89 -20.19 4.07
N ALA A 83 12.15 -19.92 4.42
CA ALA A 83 13.26 -20.83 4.14
C ALA A 83 13.09 -22.18 4.85
N LEU A 84 12.74 -22.17 6.14
CA LEU A 84 12.51 -23.39 6.92
C LEU A 84 11.32 -24.21 6.39
N ALA A 85 10.24 -23.56 5.94
CA ALA A 85 9.10 -24.23 5.33
C ALA A 85 9.45 -24.92 4.00
N GLU A 86 10.32 -24.33 3.17
CA GLU A 86 10.82 -24.97 1.94
C GLU A 86 11.69 -26.22 2.23
N PHE A 87 12.35 -26.30 3.40
CA PHE A 87 13.05 -27.51 3.85
C PHE A 87 12.16 -28.51 4.62
N GLY A 88 10.84 -28.31 4.63
CA GLY A 88 9.90 -29.17 5.37
C GLY A 88 9.98 -29.01 6.89
N ILE A 89 10.69 -28.00 7.40
CA ILE A 89 10.86 -27.73 8.83
C ILE A 89 9.79 -26.74 9.29
N THR A 90 8.78 -27.24 10.00
CA THR A 90 7.76 -26.38 10.62
C THR A 90 8.27 -25.74 11.91
N PHE A 91 8.66 -24.45 11.84
CA PHE A 91 8.97 -23.65 13.02
C PHE A 91 7.69 -23.05 13.60
N SER A 92 7.17 -23.64 14.68
CA SER A 92 6.08 -23.06 15.47
C SER A 92 6.65 -22.34 16.70
N PRO A 93 6.40 -21.02 16.87
CA PRO A 93 6.80 -20.28 18.08
C PRO A 93 6.28 -20.92 19.38
N ASN A 94 5.26 -21.77 19.30
CA ASN A 94 4.67 -22.50 20.42
C ASN A 94 5.56 -23.63 20.98
N LYS A 95 6.64 -24.06 20.30
CA LYS A 95 7.55 -25.10 20.83
C LYS A 95 8.46 -24.61 21.96
N ILE A 96 8.78 -23.31 22.04
CA ILE A 96 9.53 -22.74 23.19
C ILE A 96 8.66 -22.68 24.45
N ARG A 97 7.33 -22.66 24.30
CA ARG A 97 6.38 -22.74 25.42
C ARG A 97 6.23 -24.16 25.98
N LYS A 98 6.50 -25.21 25.19
CA LYS A 98 6.35 -26.62 25.60
C LYS A 98 7.48 -27.16 26.48
N LYS A 99 8.69 -26.58 26.46
CA LYS A 99 9.80 -27.03 27.33
C LYS A 99 9.73 -26.55 28.79
N ALA A 100 8.71 -25.76 29.15
CA ALA A 100 8.42 -25.41 30.53
C ALA A 100 7.29 -26.26 31.16
N ASN A 101 6.65 -27.15 30.39
CA ASN A 101 5.54 -28.01 30.83
C ASN A 101 5.71 -29.47 30.38
N THR A 102 6.94 -30.00 30.36
CA THR A 102 7.16 -31.45 30.20
C THR A 102 7.05 -32.17 31.54
N SER A 103 5.82 -32.22 32.04
CA SER A 103 5.29 -33.26 32.94
C SER A 103 3.77 -33.09 33.01
N ARG A 104 3.09 -33.24 31.87
CA ARG A 104 1.66 -33.53 31.83
C ARG A 104 1.35 -34.18 30.49
N GLU A 105 0.85 -35.40 30.58
CA GLU A 105 0.32 -36.20 29.50
C GLU A 105 -0.65 -35.38 28.63
N LYS A 106 -0.75 -35.75 27.34
CA LYS A 106 -1.73 -35.17 26.41
C LYS A 106 -3.13 -35.34 27.01
N PRO A 107 -3.90 -34.26 27.25
CA PRO A 107 -5.32 -34.43 27.50
C PRO A 107 -6.00 -34.74 26.16
N THR A 108 -6.44 -35.99 26.00
CA THR A 108 -7.60 -36.32 25.19
C THR A 108 -8.77 -35.46 25.62
N GLY A 109 -9.27 -34.56 24.76
CA GLY A 109 -10.45 -33.74 25.04
C GLY A 109 -10.38 -32.25 24.69
N GLN A 110 -9.67 -31.84 23.62
CA GLN A 110 -9.73 -30.44 23.19
C GLN A 110 -11.05 -30.19 22.44
N SER A 111 -11.89 -29.29 22.96
CA SER A 111 -13.14 -28.84 22.33
C SER A 111 -12.83 -28.15 20.99
N LEU A 112 -13.51 -28.57 19.92
CA LEU A 112 -13.38 -27.99 18.58
C LEU A 112 -14.46 -26.91 18.38
N VAL A 113 -14.17 -25.91 17.55
CA VAL A 113 -15.17 -24.89 17.16
C VAL A 113 -16.09 -25.42 16.05
N VAL A 114 -15.50 -26.13 15.09
CA VAL A 114 -16.18 -26.83 13.98
C VAL A 114 -15.48 -28.15 13.73
N CYS A 115 -16.19 -29.13 13.17
CA CYS A 115 -15.57 -30.41 12.85
C CYS A 115 -14.47 -30.25 11.79
N PRO A 116 -13.42 -31.10 11.82
CA PRO A 116 -12.33 -31.01 10.85
C PRO A 116 -12.76 -31.52 9.48
N GLU A 117 -11.98 -31.20 8.46
CA GLU A 117 -12.13 -31.78 7.12
C GLU A 117 -11.11 -32.89 6.89
N LYS A 118 -11.49 -33.86 6.07
CA LYS A 118 -10.62 -34.92 5.58
C LYS A 118 -10.48 -34.78 4.06
N TYR A 119 -9.23 -34.77 3.60
CA TYR A 119 -8.92 -34.92 2.19
C TYR A 119 -9.10 -36.40 1.80
N LEU A 120 -9.93 -36.65 0.79
CA LEU A 120 -10.29 -38.01 0.37
C LEU A 120 -9.33 -38.62 -0.67
N GLY A 121 -8.34 -37.85 -1.15
CA GLY A 121 -7.34 -38.29 -2.11
C GLY A 121 -7.45 -37.56 -3.46
N THR A 122 -6.47 -37.80 -4.33
CA THR A 122 -6.30 -37.06 -5.61
C THR A 122 -7.36 -37.35 -6.65
N TYR A 123 -8.02 -38.52 -6.56
CA TYR A 123 -9.05 -38.95 -7.51
C TYR A 123 -10.47 -38.90 -6.92
N ALA A 124 -10.61 -38.43 -5.67
CA ALA A 124 -11.93 -38.30 -5.07
C ALA A 124 -12.74 -37.25 -5.85
N ASP A 125 -13.94 -37.65 -6.29
CA ASP A 125 -14.88 -36.83 -7.05
C ASP A 125 -14.42 -36.46 -8.49
N TYR A 126 -13.49 -37.23 -9.08
CA TYR A 126 -13.18 -37.08 -10.51
C TYR A 126 -14.43 -37.34 -11.38
N PRO A 127 -14.69 -36.54 -12.44
CA PRO A 127 -13.87 -35.43 -12.97
C PRO A 127 -14.19 -34.04 -12.41
N TRP A 128 -15.09 -33.92 -11.44
CA TRP A 128 -15.65 -32.64 -10.99
C TRP A 128 -14.79 -31.95 -9.92
N PHE A 129 -14.18 -32.72 -9.01
CA PHE A 129 -13.30 -32.24 -7.94
C PHE A 129 -13.95 -31.24 -6.94
N GLU A 130 -15.25 -31.32 -6.79
CA GLU A 130 -16.05 -30.50 -5.87
C GLU A 130 -16.07 -31.09 -4.45
N LYS A 131 -15.96 -32.42 -4.32
CA LYS A 131 -16.10 -33.17 -3.06
C LYS A 131 -14.82 -33.87 -2.60
N GLY A 132 -13.66 -33.39 -3.05
CA GLY A 132 -12.35 -33.93 -2.65
C GLY A 132 -12.02 -33.74 -1.16
N ARG A 133 -12.72 -32.83 -0.46
CA ARG A 133 -12.63 -32.63 0.98
C ARG A 133 -14.03 -32.70 1.60
N VAL A 134 -14.17 -33.45 2.69
CA VAL A 134 -15.44 -33.59 3.40
C VAL A 134 -15.26 -33.32 4.88
N LEU A 135 -16.28 -32.72 5.51
CA LEU A 135 -16.32 -32.59 6.96
C LEU A 135 -16.42 -33.98 7.60
N THR A 136 -15.61 -34.25 8.60
CA THR A 136 -15.70 -35.49 9.38
C THR A 136 -16.75 -35.32 10.48
N ASN A 137 -17.52 -36.35 10.77
CA ASN A 137 -18.41 -36.33 11.93
C ASN A 137 -17.58 -36.22 13.22
N CYS A 138 -17.96 -35.29 14.10
CA CYS A 138 -17.35 -35.10 15.41
C CYS A 138 -18.41 -34.74 16.45
N THR A 139 -18.20 -35.16 17.70
CA THR A 139 -19.14 -34.91 18.82
C THR A 139 -18.64 -33.82 19.78
N ASN A 140 -17.40 -33.38 19.61
CA ASN A 140 -16.73 -32.40 20.46
C ASN A 140 -16.74 -30.99 19.86
N ALA A 141 -17.59 -30.72 18.86
CA ALA A 141 -17.86 -29.38 18.35
C ALA A 141 -19.33 -29.01 18.64
N PRO A 142 -19.61 -27.73 18.98
CA PRO A 142 -20.98 -27.26 19.15
C PRO A 142 -21.76 -27.29 17.82
N PRO A 143 -23.11 -27.28 17.86
CA PRO A 143 -23.91 -27.14 16.66
C PRO A 143 -23.56 -25.86 15.90
N PHE A 144 -23.36 -25.96 14.58
CA PHE A 144 -22.92 -24.81 13.78
C PHE A 144 -23.80 -23.54 13.92
N PRO A 145 -25.13 -23.62 14.09
CA PRO A 145 -25.98 -22.46 14.40
C PRO A 145 -25.62 -21.66 15.65
N SER A 146 -25.01 -22.29 16.67
CA SER A 146 -24.55 -21.56 17.86
C SER A 146 -23.16 -20.94 17.67
N VAL A 147 -22.48 -21.24 16.56
CA VAL A 147 -21.12 -20.79 16.27
C VAL A 147 -21.11 -19.54 15.40
N LEU A 148 -21.98 -19.48 14.39
CA LEU A 148 -21.96 -18.43 13.37
C LEU A 148 -23.35 -17.87 13.08
N SER A 149 -23.44 -16.56 12.92
CA SER A 149 -24.61 -15.87 12.36
C SER A 149 -24.19 -15.08 11.10
N ILE A 150 -25.16 -14.74 10.25
CA ILE A 150 -24.92 -14.02 8.99
C ILE A 150 -25.46 -12.60 9.12
N LEU A 151 -24.66 -11.61 8.73
CA LEU A 151 -25.04 -10.21 8.67
C LEU A 151 -25.25 -9.81 7.21
N LEU A 152 -26.45 -9.36 6.85
CA LEU A 152 -26.79 -8.90 5.51
C LEU A 152 -27.21 -7.42 5.54
N ASN A 153 -26.63 -6.66 4.62
CA ASN A 153 -27.02 -5.28 4.37
C ASN A 153 -28.03 -5.24 3.21
N GLY A 154 -29.32 -5.10 3.52
CA GLY A 154 -30.38 -4.97 2.53
C GLY A 154 -30.29 -3.71 1.68
N PHE A 155 -29.52 -2.70 2.10
CA PHE A 155 -29.27 -1.48 1.31
C PHE A 155 -28.26 -1.68 0.17
N ASP A 156 -27.60 -2.85 0.10
CA ASP A 156 -26.73 -3.21 -1.02
C ASP A 156 -27.54 -3.61 -2.28
N TYR A 157 -28.85 -3.89 -2.14
CA TYR A 157 -29.72 -4.45 -3.17
C TYR A 157 -30.64 -3.41 -3.79
N SER A 158 -30.93 -3.55 -5.08
CA SER A 158 -31.87 -2.66 -5.79
C SER A 158 -33.33 -2.98 -5.48
N ASP A 159 -33.62 -4.26 -5.22
CA ASP A 159 -34.96 -4.80 -5.03
C ASP A 159 -34.99 -5.77 -3.84
N GLN A 160 -36.08 -5.73 -3.08
CA GLN A 160 -36.35 -6.70 -2.01
C GLN A 160 -36.41 -8.14 -2.53
N SER A 161 -36.82 -8.35 -3.79
CA SER A 161 -36.85 -9.67 -4.42
C SER A 161 -35.47 -10.33 -4.48
N GLU A 162 -34.40 -9.55 -4.68
CA GLU A 162 -33.01 -10.02 -4.67
C GLU A 162 -32.61 -10.52 -3.27
N ILE A 163 -33.02 -9.81 -2.21
CA ILE A 163 -32.79 -10.21 -0.82
C ILE A 163 -33.46 -11.57 -0.55
N VAL A 164 -34.71 -11.74 -0.99
CA VAL A 164 -35.46 -12.99 -0.81
C VAL A 164 -34.76 -14.17 -1.51
N VAL A 165 -34.19 -13.96 -2.70
CA VAL A 165 -33.39 -14.98 -3.39
C VAL A 165 -32.20 -15.39 -2.54
N VAL A 166 -31.43 -14.43 -2.01
CA VAL A 166 -30.27 -14.72 -1.14
C VAL A 166 -30.70 -15.46 0.12
N LEU A 167 -31.80 -15.06 0.78
CA LEU A 167 -32.30 -15.74 1.97
C LEU A 167 -32.73 -17.19 1.68
N ARG A 168 -33.42 -17.43 0.55
CA ARG A 168 -33.82 -18.79 0.12
C ARG A 168 -32.59 -19.67 -0.11
N GLU A 169 -31.54 -19.11 -0.68
CA GLU A 169 -30.29 -19.80 -0.97
C GLU A 169 -29.44 -20.08 0.29
N ILE A 170 -29.43 -19.14 1.25
CA ILE A 170 -28.89 -19.38 2.59
C ILE A 170 -29.66 -20.50 3.26
N TYR A 171 -31.00 -20.49 3.21
CA TYR A 171 -31.82 -21.56 3.78
C TYR A 171 -31.51 -22.92 3.14
N ALA A 172 -31.35 -22.98 1.81
CA ALA A 172 -31.01 -24.22 1.12
C ALA A 172 -29.63 -24.79 1.51
N THR A 173 -28.67 -23.92 1.84
CA THR A 173 -27.28 -24.32 2.16
C THR A 173 -27.08 -24.53 3.66
N TYR A 174 -27.66 -23.65 4.47
CA TYR A 174 -27.47 -23.52 5.91
C TYR A 174 -28.83 -23.25 6.62
N PRO A 175 -29.74 -24.23 6.65
CA PRO A 175 -31.15 -24.02 7.01
C PRO A 175 -31.41 -23.56 8.45
N ARG A 176 -30.41 -23.65 9.33
CA ARG A 176 -30.54 -23.37 10.77
C ARG A 176 -29.75 -22.15 11.23
N LEU A 177 -29.07 -21.43 10.35
CA LEU A 177 -28.32 -20.24 10.77
C LEU A 177 -29.27 -19.06 10.99
N THR A 178 -28.92 -18.24 11.98
CA THR A 178 -29.57 -16.94 12.20
C THR A 178 -29.01 -15.91 11.23
N VAL A 179 -29.90 -15.14 10.60
CA VAL A 179 -29.56 -14.01 9.73
C VAL A 179 -30.05 -12.71 10.36
N HIS A 180 -29.14 -11.76 10.55
CA HIS A 180 -29.50 -10.37 10.86
C HIS A 180 -29.48 -9.56 9.57
N LEU A 181 -30.64 -8.99 9.22
CA LEU A 181 -30.86 -8.28 7.96
C LEU A 181 -31.22 -6.83 8.24
N ALA A 182 -30.41 -5.88 7.77
CA ALA A 182 -30.71 -4.46 7.86
C ALA A 182 -31.46 -3.99 6.62
N VAL A 183 -32.60 -3.31 6.79
CA VAL A 183 -33.48 -2.89 5.68
C VAL A 183 -34.10 -1.52 5.95
N ALA A 184 -34.52 -0.84 4.88
CA ALA A 184 -35.26 0.43 5.00
C ALA A 184 -36.68 0.21 5.54
N GLU A 185 -37.30 -0.89 5.14
CA GLU A 185 -38.69 -1.24 5.40
C GLU A 185 -38.77 -2.78 5.52
N LYS A 186 -39.83 -3.30 6.17
CA LYS A 186 -39.99 -4.74 6.39
C LYS A 186 -40.09 -5.49 5.05
N VAL A 187 -39.23 -6.47 4.86
CA VAL A 187 -39.24 -7.38 3.70
C VAL A 187 -40.20 -8.53 3.97
N VAL A 188 -41.08 -8.80 3.00
CA VAL A 188 -41.97 -9.97 3.04
C VAL A 188 -41.16 -11.20 2.68
N ILE A 189 -40.91 -12.05 3.67
CA ILE A 189 -40.20 -13.32 3.49
C ILE A 189 -41.24 -14.41 3.23
N PRO A 190 -41.16 -15.15 2.11
CA PRO A 190 -42.10 -16.22 1.82
C PRO A 190 -42.06 -17.35 2.86
N ASP A 191 -43.22 -17.97 3.13
CA ASP A 191 -43.37 -19.02 4.16
C ASP A 191 -42.51 -20.27 3.89
N GLU A 192 -42.11 -20.52 2.64
CA GLU A 192 -41.19 -21.61 2.32
C GLU A 192 -39.76 -21.37 2.82
N VAL A 193 -39.37 -20.13 3.11
CA VAL A 193 -38.04 -19.76 3.64
C VAL A 193 -38.08 -19.82 5.15
N LYS A 194 -37.92 -21.04 5.71
CA LYS A 194 -37.94 -21.30 7.17
C LYS A 194 -36.62 -20.99 7.85
N LEU A 195 -36.05 -19.82 7.55
CA LEU A 195 -34.80 -19.33 8.11
C LEU A 195 -35.10 -18.39 9.30
N ASP A 196 -34.25 -18.42 10.33
CA ASP A 196 -34.35 -17.49 11.46
C ASP A 196 -33.81 -16.11 11.05
N VAL A 197 -34.69 -15.23 10.56
CA VAL A 197 -34.33 -13.91 10.04
C VAL A 197 -34.81 -12.79 10.97
N HIS A 198 -33.86 -12.04 11.51
CA HIS A 198 -34.10 -10.86 12.35
C HIS A 198 -33.92 -9.61 11.51
N GLN A 199 -35.02 -8.95 11.17
CA GLN A 199 -35.02 -7.72 10.36
C GLN A 199 -34.85 -6.49 11.24
N HIS A 200 -33.88 -5.63 10.92
CA HIS A 200 -33.57 -4.38 11.62
C HIS A 200 -33.89 -3.19 10.69
N ILE A 201 -34.87 -2.39 11.07
CA ILE A 201 -35.37 -1.28 10.24
C ILE A 201 -34.60 0.00 10.58
N LEU A 202 -33.84 0.54 9.62
CA LEU A 202 -32.91 1.67 9.83
C LEU A 202 -33.30 2.96 9.10
N GLY A 203 -34.52 3.04 8.58
CA GLY A 203 -34.99 4.18 7.81
C GLY A 203 -34.33 4.27 6.42
N LYS A 204 -34.56 5.39 5.73
CA LYS A 204 -34.07 5.58 4.35
C LYS A 204 -32.64 6.15 4.36
N ASN A 205 -31.77 5.54 3.55
CA ASN A 205 -30.38 5.96 3.32
C ASN A 205 -29.51 6.10 4.59
N PRO A 206 -29.47 5.10 5.49
CA PRO A 206 -28.57 5.14 6.64
C PRO A 206 -27.11 5.13 6.20
N ALA A 207 -26.24 5.69 7.04
CA ALA A 207 -24.80 5.64 6.82
C ALA A 207 -24.30 4.19 6.95
N SER A 208 -23.37 3.78 6.08
CA SER A 208 -22.93 2.39 5.99
C SER A 208 -22.29 1.87 7.28
N ASN A 209 -21.54 2.71 7.99
CA ASN A 209 -20.99 2.36 9.31
C ASN A 209 -22.10 2.06 10.33
N ASP A 210 -23.19 2.83 10.33
CA ASP A 210 -24.28 2.65 11.30
C ASP A 210 -24.99 1.33 11.03
N VAL A 211 -25.24 1.01 9.75
CA VAL A 211 -25.82 -0.29 9.34
C VAL A 211 -24.99 -1.47 9.83
N TRP A 212 -23.69 -1.49 9.49
CA TRP A 212 -22.84 -2.62 9.82
C TRP A 212 -22.58 -2.75 11.32
N ASN A 213 -22.44 -1.63 12.04
CA ASN A 213 -22.27 -1.66 13.49
C ASN A 213 -23.54 -2.13 14.20
N GLU A 214 -24.73 -1.68 13.78
CA GLU A 214 -25.99 -2.18 14.34
C GLU A 214 -26.10 -3.70 14.16
N LEU A 215 -25.83 -4.22 12.96
CA LEU A 215 -25.84 -5.65 12.69
C LEU A 215 -24.86 -6.43 13.57
N VAL A 216 -23.63 -5.92 13.77
CA VAL A 216 -22.63 -6.54 14.64
C VAL A 216 -23.07 -6.56 16.11
N GLU A 217 -23.73 -5.52 16.60
CA GLU A 217 -24.21 -5.47 17.99
C GLU A 217 -25.28 -6.54 18.25
N LYS A 218 -26.15 -6.84 17.28
CA LYS A 218 -27.20 -7.86 17.40
C LYS A 218 -26.68 -9.30 17.36
N ALA A 219 -25.50 -9.52 16.80
CA ALA A 219 -24.92 -10.86 16.70
C ALA A 219 -24.55 -11.42 18.09
N THR A 220 -25.08 -12.59 18.42
CA THR A 220 -24.82 -13.27 19.70
C THR A 220 -23.80 -14.41 19.59
N THR A 221 -23.53 -14.87 18.37
CA THR A 221 -22.56 -15.94 18.08
C THR A 221 -21.13 -15.43 18.17
N ASP A 222 -20.16 -16.34 18.40
CA ASP A 222 -18.73 -15.98 18.50
C ASP A 222 -18.12 -15.54 17.16
N TYR A 223 -18.67 -16.04 16.06
CA TYR A 223 -18.27 -15.73 14.69
C TYR A 223 -19.45 -15.14 13.93
N VAL A 224 -19.14 -14.29 12.97
CA VAL A 224 -20.14 -13.77 12.03
C VAL A 224 -19.61 -13.78 10.62
N LEU A 225 -20.48 -14.06 9.66
CA LEU A 225 -20.25 -13.75 8.26
C LEU A 225 -20.72 -12.31 8.00
N VAL A 226 -19.80 -11.43 7.61
CA VAL A 226 -20.13 -10.11 7.07
C VAL A 226 -20.46 -10.29 5.59
N GLY A 227 -21.75 -10.45 5.29
CA GLY A 227 -22.29 -10.75 3.96
C GLY A 227 -22.45 -9.53 3.06
N ARG A 228 -21.37 -8.77 2.86
CA ARG A 228 -21.35 -7.59 1.97
C ARG A 228 -21.61 -7.99 0.52
N ARG A 229 -22.61 -7.36 -0.12
CA ARG A 229 -22.86 -7.45 -1.58
C ARG A 229 -22.98 -8.87 -2.13
N ILE A 230 -23.55 -9.78 -1.36
CA ILE A 230 -23.85 -11.14 -1.85
C ILE A 230 -24.92 -11.02 -2.94
N GLU A 231 -24.66 -11.57 -4.12
CA GLU A 231 -25.66 -11.66 -5.18
C GLU A 231 -26.39 -13.01 -5.11
N ARG A 232 -25.61 -14.09 -4.96
CA ARG A 232 -26.09 -15.47 -4.83
C ARG A 232 -25.35 -16.16 -3.70
N PHE A 233 -26.04 -17.03 -2.98
CA PHE A 233 -25.47 -17.84 -1.92
C PHE A 233 -25.49 -19.31 -2.33
N GLN A 234 -24.36 -20.01 -2.24
CA GLN A 234 -24.28 -21.42 -2.61
C GLN A 234 -23.38 -22.18 -1.66
N TRP A 235 -23.37 -23.50 -1.79
CA TRP A 235 -22.54 -24.42 -1.00
C TRP A 235 -21.03 -24.16 -1.14
N TYR A 236 -20.62 -23.45 -2.20
CA TYR A 236 -19.25 -22.92 -2.36
C TYR A 236 -18.82 -21.92 -1.28
N ALA A 237 -19.74 -21.36 -0.48
CA ALA A 237 -19.39 -20.42 0.58
C ALA A 237 -18.52 -21.05 1.67
N LEU A 238 -18.65 -22.36 1.94
CA LEU A 238 -17.82 -23.13 2.89
C LEU A 238 -17.60 -22.42 4.25
N LEU A 239 -18.67 -22.04 4.95
CA LEU A 239 -18.55 -21.23 6.18
C LEU A 239 -17.79 -21.95 7.31
N GLU A 240 -17.98 -23.26 7.48
CA GLU A 240 -17.22 -24.07 8.44
C GLU A 240 -15.73 -24.04 8.15
N ARG A 241 -15.35 -24.02 6.87
CA ARG A 241 -13.95 -23.91 6.44
C ARG A 241 -13.33 -22.60 6.91
N MET A 242 -14.03 -21.48 6.72
CA MET A 242 -13.54 -20.17 7.14
C MET A 242 -13.47 -20.05 8.66
N VAL A 243 -14.49 -20.51 9.40
CA VAL A 243 -14.48 -20.54 10.87
C VAL A 243 -13.32 -21.39 11.41
N ARG A 244 -13.03 -22.53 10.78
CA ARG A 244 -11.86 -23.36 11.12
C ARG A 244 -10.55 -22.61 10.96
N VAL A 245 -10.40 -21.83 9.88
CA VAL A 245 -9.17 -21.04 9.64
C VAL A 245 -9.02 -19.92 10.66
N VAL A 246 -10.10 -19.19 10.97
CA VAL A 246 -10.10 -18.16 12.02
C VAL A 246 -9.66 -18.77 13.36
N SER A 247 -10.27 -19.89 13.75
CA SER A 247 -10.04 -20.52 15.07
C SER A 247 -8.69 -21.25 15.19
N GLU A 248 -8.29 -22.06 14.22
CA GLU A 248 -7.06 -22.87 14.31
C GLU A 248 -5.78 -22.05 14.12
N LEU A 249 -5.83 -21.04 13.24
CA LEU A 249 -4.65 -20.23 12.91
C LEU A 249 -4.59 -18.91 13.69
N GLY A 250 -5.64 -18.56 14.44
CA GLY A 250 -5.73 -17.29 15.17
C GLY A 250 -5.74 -16.10 14.21
N ILE A 251 -6.51 -16.22 13.13
CA ILE A 251 -6.71 -15.17 12.12
C ILE A 251 -7.94 -14.37 12.52
N ASP A 252 -7.94 -13.05 12.29
CA ASP A 252 -9.01 -12.18 12.75
C ASP A 252 -10.14 -12.03 11.72
N ALA A 253 -9.85 -12.14 10.42
CA ALA A 253 -10.85 -12.17 9.36
C ALA A 253 -10.43 -13.09 8.19
N VAL A 254 -11.38 -13.89 7.69
CA VAL A 254 -11.16 -14.83 6.59
C VAL A 254 -12.27 -14.67 5.54
N GLY A 255 -11.90 -14.35 4.31
CA GLY A 255 -12.82 -14.31 3.17
C GLY A 255 -12.59 -15.46 2.20
N GLY A 256 -13.17 -15.33 1.02
CA GLY A 256 -13.01 -16.29 -0.06
C GLY A 256 -12.74 -15.62 -1.40
N SER A 257 -12.69 -16.43 -2.44
CA SER A 257 -12.79 -15.94 -3.81
C SER A 257 -14.16 -15.32 -4.06
N LEU A 258 -14.22 -14.49 -5.10
CA LEU A 258 -15.45 -13.88 -5.57
C LEU A 258 -15.66 -14.19 -7.04
N ARG A 259 -16.92 -14.30 -7.44
CA ARG A 259 -17.33 -14.40 -8.83
C ARG A 259 -18.42 -13.39 -9.11
N THR A 260 -18.25 -12.59 -10.15
CA THR A 260 -19.25 -11.61 -10.59
C THR A 260 -20.26 -12.24 -11.57
N PRO A 261 -21.42 -11.61 -11.80
CA PRO A 261 -22.45 -12.16 -12.69
C PRO A 261 -21.98 -12.36 -14.14
N ASP A 262 -21.04 -11.53 -14.61
CA ASP A 262 -20.40 -11.65 -15.92
C ASP A 262 -19.35 -12.77 -16.00
N GLY A 263 -19.12 -13.49 -14.90
CA GLY A 263 -18.30 -14.70 -14.87
C GLY A 263 -16.84 -14.49 -14.49
N HIS A 264 -16.41 -13.27 -14.17
CA HIS A 264 -15.05 -13.04 -13.70
C HIS A 264 -14.86 -13.61 -12.30
N TRP A 265 -13.84 -14.44 -12.13
CA TRP A 265 -13.41 -14.98 -10.86
C TRP A 265 -12.17 -14.24 -10.36
N SER A 266 -12.11 -13.95 -9.05
CA SER A 266 -10.93 -13.40 -8.40
C SER A 266 -10.69 -14.11 -7.07
N MET A 267 -9.43 -14.30 -6.73
CA MET A 267 -8.97 -14.90 -5.47
C MET A 267 -9.46 -14.16 -4.21
N GLY A 268 -9.91 -12.91 -4.33
CA GLY A 268 -10.44 -12.15 -3.21
C GLY A 268 -9.36 -11.73 -2.20
N CYS A 269 -8.15 -11.44 -2.67
CA CYS A 269 -7.02 -11.05 -1.83
C CYS A 269 -6.25 -9.88 -2.44
N HIS A 270 -6.21 -8.75 -1.73
CA HIS A 270 -5.40 -7.60 -2.13
C HIS A 270 -4.34 -7.28 -1.07
N GLN A 271 -3.14 -6.91 -1.53
CA GLN A 271 -2.12 -6.26 -0.71
C GLN A 271 -2.31 -4.75 -0.75
N THR A 272 -2.13 -4.08 0.38
CA THR A 272 -2.24 -2.62 0.48
C THR A 272 -0.92 -1.98 0.85
N ARG A 273 -0.61 -0.88 0.17
CA ARG A 273 0.55 -0.05 0.47
C ARG A 273 0.14 1.40 0.60
N LEU A 274 0.34 1.96 1.78
CA LEU A 274 0.22 3.39 2.02
C LEU A 274 1.62 4.01 2.09
N ARG A 275 2.01 4.75 1.05
CA ARG A 275 3.33 5.39 0.93
C ARG A 275 3.23 6.59 0.02
N ASN A 276 3.97 7.66 0.33
CA ASN A 276 4.04 8.87 -0.51
C ASN A 276 2.65 9.41 -0.91
N TYR A 277 1.82 9.69 0.10
CA TYR A 277 0.45 10.18 -0.11
C TYR A 277 -0.39 9.31 -1.06
N THR A 278 -0.03 8.03 -1.24
CA THR A 278 -0.67 7.14 -2.19
C THR A 278 -1.05 5.84 -1.49
N LEU A 279 -2.31 5.44 -1.65
CA LEU A 279 -2.80 4.13 -1.24
C LEU A 279 -2.96 3.24 -2.46
N THR A 280 -2.15 2.19 -2.55
CA THR A 280 -2.18 1.24 -3.65
C THR A 280 -2.72 -0.10 -3.20
N TYR A 281 -3.65 -0.65 -3.97
CA TYR A 281 -4.13 -2.02 -3.90
C TYR A 281 -3.51 -2.82 -5.03
N ARG A 282 -3.03 -4.03 -4.72
CA ARG A 282 -2.54 -4.98 -5.73
C ARG A 282 -3.13 -6.35 -5.49
N ASP A 283 -3.57 -6.99 -6.56
CA ASP A 283 -3.95 -8.40 -6.53
C ASP A 283 -2.75 -9.28 -6.19
N GLY A 284 -3.01 -10.29 -5.38
CA GLY A 284 -2.03 -11.32 -5.04
C GLY A 284 -1.70 -11.41 -3.56
N TYR A 285 -0.77 -12.30 -3.26
CA TYR A 285 -0.35 -12.61 -1.90
C TYR A 285 1.15 -12.87 -1.81
N HIS A 286 1.71 -12.65 -0.62
CA HIS A 286 3.10 -12.95 -0.33
C HIS A 286 3.31 -14.32 0.31
N ILE A 287 2.33 -14.80 1.10
CA ILE A 287 2.41 -16.04 1.86
C ILE A 287 1.05 -16.75 1.84
N SER A 288 1.10 -18.09 1.77
CA SER A 288 -0.04 -18.97 1.94
C SER A 288 0.22 -20.03 3.00
N THR A 289 -0.85 -20.57 3.58
CA THR A 289 -0.84 -21.75 4.43
C THR A 289 -2.23 -22.36 4.45
N LYS A 290 -2.32 -23.69 4.60
CA LYS A 290 -3.61 -24.41 4.62
C LYS A 290 -4.50 -24.01 3.43
N SER A 291 -3.93 -23.86 2.24
CA SER A 291 -4.65 -23.42 1.02
C SER A 291 -5.33 -22.04 1.10
N CYS A 292 -5.04 -21.24 2.13
CA CYS A 292 -5.48 -19.86 2.24
C CYS A 292 -4.27 -18.92 2.12
N VAL A 293 -4.51 -17.67 1.76
CA VAL A 293 -3.49 -16.67 1.45
C VAL A 293 -3.62 -15.46 2.39
N TYR A 294 -2.51 -14.88 2.83
CA TYR A 294 -2.53 -13.68 3.67
C TYR A 294 -2.78 -12.42 2.85
N CYS A 295 -3.72 -11.59 3.32
CA CYS A 295 -4.19 -10.40 2.63
C CYS A 295 -4.11 -9.18 3.55
N ASP A 296 -4.09 -7.99 2.96
CA ASP A 296 -4.34 -6.76 3.71
C ASP A 296 -5.79 -6.29 3.59
N TYR A 297 -6.49 -6.67 2.51
CA TYR A 297 -7.88 -6.31 2.24
C TYR A 297 -8.60 -7.46 1.54
N ILE A 298 -9.85 -7.70 1.96
CA ILE A 298 -10.75 -8.69 1.35
C ILE A 298 -11.90 -7.95 0.63
N PRO A 299 -12.04 -8.10 -0.70
CA PRO A 299 -13.18 -7.57 -1.45
C PRO A 299 -14.48 -8.40 -1.33
N SER A 300 -14.39 -9.68 -0.94
CA SER A 300 -15.52 -10.59 -0.78
C SER A 300 -16.22 -10.43 0.58
N PRO A 301 -17.37 -11.10 0.80
CA PRO A 301 -17.82 -11.48 2.13
C PRO A 301 -16.71 -12.17 2.94
N PHE A 302 -16.74 -12.00 4.26
CA PHE A 302 -15.72 -12.56 5.14
C PHE A 302 -16.28 -12.94 6.51
N VAL A 303 -15.74 -13.99 7.10
CA VAL A 303 -15.98 -14.40 8.47
C VAL A 303 -14.98 -13.69 9.39
N SER A 304 -15.45 -13.16 10.51
CA SER A 304 -14.61 -12.61 11.58
C SER A 304 -15.17 -13.00 12.94
N THR A 305 -14.36 -12.85 13.98
CA THR A 305 -14.85 -12.96 15.35
C THR A 305 -15.69 -11.73 15.68
N THR A 306 -16.82 -11.94 16.37
CA THR A 306 -17.71 -10.86 16.81
C THR A 306 -16.96 -9.86 17.69
N SER A 307 -16.03 -10.35 18.51
CA SER A 307 -15.17 -9.51 19.34
C SER A 307 -14.25 -8.59 18.53
N THR A 308 -13.69 -9.05 17.41
CA THR A 308 -12.86 -8.21 16.53
C THR A 308 -13.69 -7.11 15.88
N LEU A 309 -14.88 -7.45 15.38
CA LEU A 309 -15.79 -6.48 14.77
C LEU A 309 -16.24 -5.42 15.78
N ARG A 310 -16.59 -5.80 17.00
CA ARG A 310 -16.94 -4.85 18.09
C ARG A 310 -15.76 -3.99 18.54
N THR A 311 -14.54 -4.53 18.53
CA THR A 311 -13.35 -3.78 18.98
C THR A 311 -12.94 -2.72 17.96
N VAL A 312 -12.93 -3.09 16.68
CA VAL A 312 -12.43 -2.22 15.61
C VAL A 312 -13.55 -1.30 15.12
N GLN A 313 -14.77 -1.83 14.98
CA GLN A 313 -15.97 -1.16 14.45
C GLN A 313 -15.81 -0.61 13.03
N PHE A 314 -16.91 -0.38 12.34
CA PHE A 314 -16.95 0.35 11.07
C PHE A 314 -17.03 1.85 11.33
N LYS A 315 -16.27 2.67 10.59
CA LYS A 315 -16.16 4.12 10.86
C LYS A 315 -16.47 5.03 9.67
N MET A 316 -16.41 4.55 8.42
CA MET A 316 -16.77 5.39 7.27
C MET A 316 -18.25 5.23 6.91
N ALA A 317 -18.89 6.36 6.65
CA ALA A 317 -20.30 6.43 6.26
C ALA A 317 -20.57 5.93 4.83
N SER A 318 -19.60 6.03 3.92
CA SER A 318 -19.79 5.58 2.54
C SER A 318 -19.62 4.07 2.41
N PRO A 319 -20.51 3.38 1.67
CA PRO A 319 -20.38 1.95 1.38
C PRO A 319 -19.10 1.62 0.58
N ASP A 320 -18.57 2.58 -0.18
CA ASP A 320 -17.36 2.36 -0.98
C ASP A 320 -16.07 2.46 -0.16
N THR A 321 -16.09 3.03 1.04
CA THR A 321 -14.88 3.21 1.88
C THR A 321 -14.94 2.51 3.23
N VAL A 322 -16.14 2.12 3.71
CA VAL A 322 -16.34 1.47 5.02
C VAL A 322 -15.43 0.27 5.25
N PHE A 323 -15.29 -0.60 4.24
CA PHE A 323 -14.43 -1.76 4.34
C PHE A 323 -12.96 -1.45 4.09
N HIS A 324 -12.66 -0.48 3.23
CA HIS A 324 -11.27 -0.08 2.98
C HIS A 324 -10.64 0.48 4.27
N ASP A 325 -11.35 1.35 4.95
CA ASP A 325 -10.98 1.89 6.26
C ASP A 325 -10.91 0.80 7.35
N TYR A 326 -11.89 -0.11 7.38
CA TYR A 326 -11.91 -1.22 8.35
C TYR A 326 -10.65 -2.10 8.24
N PHE A 327 -10.30 -2.54 7.03
CA PHE A 327 -9.13 -3.39 6.81
C PHE A 327 -7.79 -2.67 7.05
N LEU A 328 -7.68 -1.37 6.70
CA LEU A 328 -6.51 -0.57 7.08
C LEU A 328 -6.36 -0.50 8.61
N ARG A 329 -7.46 -0.30 9.35
CA ARG A 329 -7.42 -0.29 10.81
C ARG A 329 -7.13 -1.65 11.42
N LEU A 330 -7.57 -2.76 10.81
CA LEU A 330 -7.13 -4.09 11.22
C LEU A 330 -5.61 -4.22 11.16
N LYS A 331 -5.00 -3.77 10.06
CA LYS A 331 -3.54 -3.77 9.91
C LYS A 331 -2.84 -2.90 10.97
N GLU A 332 -3.37 -1.72 11.27
CA GLU A 332 -2.87 -0.85 12.36
C GLU A 332 -2.94 -1.54 13.74
N HIS A 333 -4.01 -2.29 13.99
CA HIS A 333 -4.20 -3.08 15.21
C HIS A 333 -3.44 -4.41 15.20
N ARG A 334 -2.60 -4.66 14.18
CA ARG A 334 -1.81 -5.89 14.00
C ARG A 334 -2.67 -7.15 13.92
N LYS A 335 -3.87 -7.00 13.35
CA LYS A 335 -4.83 -8.07 13.09
C LYS A 335 -4.48 -8.76 11.79
N LEU A 336 -4.65 -10.08 11.75
CA LEU A 336 -4.29 -10.90 10.60
C LEU A 336 -5.54 -11.21 9.76
N VAL A 337 -5.38 -11.15 8.44
CA VAL A 337 -6.45 -11.31 7.48
C VAL A 337 -6.03 -12.31 6.40
N MET A 338 -6.95 -13.20 6.01
CA MET A 338 -6.70 -14.19 4.96
C MET A 338 -7.87 -14.31 3.98
N SER A 339 -7.60 -14.80 2.78
CA SER A 339 -8.63 -15.33 1.87
C SER A 339 -8.38 -16.81 1.65
N CYS A 340 -9.42 -17.63 1.66
CA CYS A 340 -9.39 -19.04 1.27
C CYS A 340 -10.03 -19.17 -0.11
N PRO A 341 -9.24 -19.24 -1.20
CA PRO A 341 -9.80 -19.12 -2.55
C PRO A 341 -10.72 -20.28 -2.96
N ASP A 342 -10.65 -21.40 -2.25
CA ASP A 342 -11.55 -22.56 -2.36
C ASP A 342 -12.97 -22.26 -1.85
N ALA A 343 -13.14 -21.33 -0.91
CA ALA A 343 -14.44 -20.75 -0.59
C ALA A 343 -14.76 -19.66 -1.63
N MET A 344 -15.97 -19.64 -2.17
CA MET A 344 -16.37 -18.69 -3.20
C MET A 344 -17.74 -18.07 -2.90
N PHE A 345 -17.84 -16.76 -3.15
CA PHE A 345 -19.10 -16.01 -3.08
C PHE A 345 -19.44 -15.41 -4.45
N TYR A 346 -20.72 -15.44 -4.81
CA TYR A 346 -21.22 -14.66 -5.94
C TYR A 346 -21.56 -13.26 -5.44
N VAL A 347 -20.97 -12.23 -6.04
CA VAL A 347 -21.05 -10.87 -5.54
C VAL A 347 -21.52 -9.90 -6.60
N LEU A 348 -22.27 -8.89 -6.16
CA LEU A 348 -22.73 -7.80 -7.02
C LEU A 348 -21.51 -7.07 -7.63
N PRO A 349 -21.57 -6.68 -8.92
CA PRO A 349 -20.44 -6.05 -9.62
C PRO A 349 -20.25 -4.60 -9.16
N ASN A 350 -19.00 -4.13 -9.00
CA ASN A 350 -18.72 -2.73 -8.63
C ASN A 350 -18.49 -1.86 -9.87
N ASN A 351 -19.58 -1.55 -10.58
CA ASN A 351 -19.53 -0.85 -11.86
C ASN A 351 -19.49 0.69 -11.74
N LYS A 352 -19.17 1.23 -10.55
CA LYS A 352 -19.08 2.68 -10.35
C LYS A 352 -17.89 3.25 -11.15
N SER A 353 -18.14 4.34 -11.87
CA SER A 353 -17.07 5.10 -12.53
C SER A 353 -16.10 5.71 -11.51
N ALA A 354 -14.88 6.01 -11.93
CA ALA A 354 -13.91 6.73 -11.10
C ALA A 354 -14.47 8.07 -10.58
N SER A 355 -15.25 8.78 -11.40
CA SER A 355 -15.91 10.04 -11.02
C SER A 355 -16.96 9.87 -9.92
N SER A 356 -17.73 8.77 -9.96
CA SER A 356 -18.72 8.44 -8.92
C SER A 356 -18.05 8.06 -7.59
N LEU A 357 -16.92 7.35 -7.66
CA LEU A 357 -16.12 6.99 -6.49
C LEU A 357 -15.48 8.22 -5.85
N HIS A 358 -14.96 9.16 -6.64
CA HIS A 358 -14.19 10.31 -6.14
C HIS A 358 -14.83 11.01 -4.93
N LYS A 359 -16.10 11.44 -5.04
CA LYS A 359 -16.80 12.14 -3.95
C LYS A 359 -16.94 11.30 -2.69
N GLN A 360 -17.19 10.00 -2.84
CA GLN A 360 -17.39 9.07 -1.73
C GLN A 360 -16.10 8.76 -0.97
N TRP A 361 -14.95 8.95 -1.62
CA TRP A 361 -13.64 8.70 -1.04
C TRP A 361 -13.10 9.87 -0.22
N ILE A 362 -13.58 11.11 -0.44
CA ILE A 362 -13.09 12.33 0.23
C ILE A 362 -12.92 12.15 1.76
N PRO A 363 -13.89 11.63 2.53
CA PRO A 363 -13.72 11.49 3.98
C PRO A 363 -12.53 10.59 4.38
N MET A 364 -12.33 9.49 3.65
CA MET A 364 -11.23 8.57 3.88
C MET A 364 -9.89 9.20 3.51
N ILE A 365 -9.85 9.90 2.38
CA ILE A 365 -8.65 10.59 1.89
C ILE A 365 -8.20 11.68 2.85
N GLN A 366 -9.14 12.46 3.41
CA GLN A 366 -8.88 13.45 4.46
C GLN A 366 -8.34 12.80 5.74
N LYS A 367 -8.95 11.69 6.18
CA LYS A 367 -8.54 10.98 7.39
C LYS A 367 -7.08 10.53 7.32
N TYR A 368 -6.68 9.99 6.17
CA TYR A 368 -5.35 9.42 5.98
C TYR A 368 -4.35 10.40 5.35
N ALA A 369 -4.78 11.62 5.00
CA ALA A 369 -3.99 12.63 4.28
C ALA A 369 -3.31 12.03 3.04
N ILE A 370 -4.11 11.44 2.15
CA ILE A 370 -3.68 10.78 0.91
C ILE A 370 -4.05 11.69 -0.27
N ASN A 371 -3.31 11.68 -1.37
CA ASN A 371 -3.70 12.35 -2.60
C ASN A 371 -4.12 11.36 -3.68
N HIS A 372 -3.53 10.17 -3.75
CA HIS A 372 -3.83 9.19 -4.80
C HIS A 372 -4.32 7.84 -4.25
N VAL A 373 -5.25 7.21 -4.96
CA VAL A 373 -5.66 5.82 -4.73
C VAL A 373 -5.56 5.04 -6.02
N ASN A 374 -4.81 3.94 -5.99
CA ASN A 374 -4.73 2.98 -7.09
C ASN A 374 -5.47 1.72 -6.66
N LEU A 375 -6.61 1.43 -7.27
CA LEU A 375 -7.41 0.23 -7.00
C LEU A 375 -6.84 -0.96 -7.77
N ALA A 376 -7.15 -2.18 -7.29
CA ALA A 376 -6.61 -3.41 -7.86
C ALA A 376 -7.10 -3.67 -9.30
N ASP A 377 -8.26 -3.13 -9.68
CA ASP A 377 -8.83 -3.20 -11.02
C ASP A 377 -8.28 -2.14 -12.00
N GLY A 378 -7.22 -1.43 -11.61
CA GLY A 378 -6.57 -0.42 -12.44
C GLY A 378 -7.20 0.97 -12.39
N ARG A 379 -8.31 1.17 -11.67
CA ARG A 379 -8.87 2.52 -11.48
C ARG A 379 -7.93 3.37 -10.62
N HIS A 380 -7.70 4.60 -11.07
CA HIS A 380 -6.91 5.62 -10.38
C HIS A 380 -7.81 6.77 -9.92
N LEU A 381 -7.70 7.17 -8.66
CA LEU A 381 -8.38 8.34 -8.10
C LEU A 381 -7.30 9.33 -7.63
N SER A 382 -7.35 10.56 -8.15
CA SER A 382 -6.45 11.65 -7.77
C SER A 382 -7.25 12.75 -7.08
N PHE A 383 -6.74 13.24 -5.95
CA PHE A 383 -7.38 14.25 -5.12
C PHE A 383 -6.47 15.47 -4.97
N SER A 384 -7.06 16.67 -5.04
CA SER A 384 -6.33 17.92 -4.78
C SER A 384 -5.83 18.00 -3.34
N CYS A 385 -4.85 18.88 -3.08
CA CYS A 385 -4.34 19.08 -1.71
C CYS A 385 -5.43 19.55 -0.74
N ASP A 386 -6.37 20.35 -1.23
CA ASP A 386 -7.48 20.89 -0.45
C ASP A 386 -8.49 19.80 -0.09
N GLU A 387 -8.87 18.96 -1.06
CA GLU A 387 -9.75 17.82 -0.83
C GLU A 387 -9.17 16.84 0.17
N ALA A 388 -7.87 16.57 0.06
CA ALA A 388 -7.13 15.67 0.94
C ALA A 388 -6.76 16.27 2.29
N LYS A 389 -6.93 17.60 2.47
CA LYS A 389 -6.46 18.35 3.65
C LYS A 389 -4.99 18.08 3.97
N THR A 390 -4.17 17.87 2.95
CA THR A 390 -2.74 17.61 3.12
C THR A 390 -2.03 18.90 3.44
N THR A 391 -1.32 18.94 4.57
CA THR A 391 -0.53 20.10 4.93
C THR A 391 0.81 20.08 4.23
N PHE A 392 1.15 21.21 3.63
CA PHE A 392 2.43 21.44 3.01
C PHE A 392 3.48 21.77 4.08
N SER A 393 4.62 21.08 4.06
CA SER A 393 5.68 21.29 5.04
C SER A 393 7.04 21.14 4.38
N TRP A 394 7.90 22.11 4.64
CA TRP A 394 9.30 22.10 4.24
C TRP A 394 10.23 21.45 5.26
N ALA A 395 9.67 20.79 6.27
CA ALA A 395 10.46 20.07 7.25
C ALA A 395 11.20 18.90 6.57
N GLY A 396 12.49 18.77 6.86
CA GLY A 396 13.26 17.64 6.37
C GLY A 396 12.79 16.29 6.90
N GLY A 397 13.28 15.24 6.26
CA GLY A 397 12.90 13.86 6.48
C GLY A 397 11.49 13.51 5.96
N LYS A 398 10.85 14.40 5.20
CA LYS A 398 9.49 14.22 4.66
C LYS A 398 9.43 14.44 3.17
N ILE A 399 8.60 13.64 2.52
CA ILE A 399 8.18 13.86 1.15
C ILE A 399 7.09 14.93 1.10
N VAL A 400 7.05 15.70 0.02
CA VAL A 400 6.02 16.70 -0.25
C VAL A 400 4.74 15.99 -0.76
N PRO A 401 3.53 16.48 -0.43
CA PRO A 401 2.28 15.95 -1.00
C PRO A 401 2.31 15.86 -2.53
N VAL A 402 1.83 14.74 -3.08
CA VAL A 402 1.87 14.48 -4.53
C VAL A 402 1.12 15.55 -5.31
N CYS A 403 -0.05 15.97 -4.82
CA CYS A 403 -0.84 17.05 -5.40
C CYS A 403 -0.06 18.37 -5.54
N ALA A 404 0.86 18.65 -4.62
CA ALA A 404 1.69 19.86 -4.66
C ALA A 404 2.83 19.69 -5.67
N VAL A 405 3.45 18.50 -5.73
CA VAL A 405 4.46 18.20 -6.74
C VAL A 405 3.86 18.29 -8.16
N GLU A 406 2.62 17.84 -8.35
CA GLU A 406 1.89 17.96 -9.61
C GLU A 406 1.57 19.41 -9.98
N SER A 407 1.24 20.26 -8.99
CA SER A 407 1.01 21.69 -9.25
C SER A 407 2.29 22.41 -9.67
N LEU A 408 3.44 22.06 -9.05
CA LEU A 408 4.76 22.54 -9.48
C LEU A 408 5.09 22.08 -10.90
N LEU A 409 4.90 20.78 -11.18
CA LEU A 409 5.10 20.22 -12.52
C LEU A 409 4.26 20.97 -13.56
N LYS A 410 2.97 21.20 -13.30
CA LYS A 410 2.11 21.99 -14.20
C LYS A 410 2.70 23.38 -14.45
N GLY A 411 3.13 24.08 -13.40
CA GLY A 411 3.74 25.41 -13.52
C GLY A 411 5.00 25.42 -14.39
N ILE A 412 5.87 24.40 -14.26
CA ILE A 412 7.06 24.22 -15.10
C ILE A 412 6.65 24.02 -16.56
N LEU A 413 5.68 23.14 -16.82
CA LEU A 413 5.19 22.88 -18.18
C LEU A 413 4.61 24.15 -18.81
N ASP A 414 3.86 24.94 -18.05
CA ASP A 414 3.29 26.20 -18.51
C ASP A 414 4.36 27.25 -18.78
N ALA A 415 5.35 27.42 -17.89
CA ALA A 415 6.47 28.33 -18.12
C ALA A 415 7.27 27.97 -19.37
N MET A 416 7.56 26.68 -19.59
CA MET A 416 8.23 26.19 -20.80
C MET A 416 7.40 26.39 -22.08
N ASN A 417 6.08 26.23 -22.00
CA ASN A 417 5.17 26.53 -23.12
C ASN A 417 5.15 28.02 -23.43
N ILE A 418 5.15 28.88 -22.41
CA ILE A 418 5.25 30.33 -22.59
C ILE A 418 6.56 30.67 -23.27
N CYS A 419 7.71 30.18 -22.78
CA CYS A 419 9.01 30.37 -23.42
C CYS A 419 8.94 30.05 -24.93
N LYS A 420 8.42 28.87 -25.28
CA LYS A 420 8.25 28.46 -26.67
C LYS A 420 7.34 29.43 -27.45
N LYS A 421 6.22 29.85 -26.86
CA LYS A 421 5.25 30.77 -27.49
C LYS A 421 5.86 32.13 -27.80
N ILE A 422 6.71 32.66 -26.91
CA ILE A 422 7.33 33.98 -27.05
C ILE A 422 8.68 33.93 -27.78
N GLY A 423 9.03 32.78 -28.37
CA GLY A 423 10.27 32.61 -29.12
C GLY A 423 11.53 32.57 -28.25
N LEU A 424 11.40 32.30 -26.95
CA LEU A 424 12.52 32.15 -26.03
C LEU A 424 12.92 30.69 -25.88
N PHE A 425 14.23 30.45 -25.95
CA PHE A 425 14.79 29.17 -25.62
C PHE A 425 14.99 29.08 -24.10
N CYS A 426 14.20 28.22 -23.46
CA CYS A 426 14.36 27.84 -22.07
C CYS A 426 14.74 26.36 -21.98
N HIS A 427 15.44 25.99 -20.92
CA HIS A 427 15.71 24.59 -20.59
C HIS A 427 15.62 24.37 -19.08
N LEU A 428 15.44 23.10 -18.69
CA LEU A 428 15.50 22.68 -17.29
C LEU A 428 16.89 23.03 -16.71
N ASP A 429 16.94 23.43 -15.45
CA ASP A 429 18.18 23.66 -14.71
C ASP A 429 18.12 23.02 -13.30
N GLY A 430 19.25 22.99 -12.60
CA GLY A 430 19.33 22.66 -11.17
C GLY A 430 18.64 21.37 -10.75
N GLY A 431 17.90 21.44 -9.64
CA GLY A 431 17.18 20.30 -9.06
C GLY A 431 16.09 19.78 -9.98
N THR A 432 15.52 20.65 -10.82
CA THR A 432 14.50 20.29 -11.81
C THR A 432 15.06 19.38 -12.91
N THR A 433 16.28 19.65 -13.40
CA THR A 433 16.96 18.75 -14.34
C THR A 433 17.26 17.39 -13.71
N LEU A 434 17.73 17.41 -12.46
CA LEU A 434 18.02 16.17 -11.72
C LEU A 434 16.76 15.33 -11.47
N GLY A 435 15.66 15.96 -11.09
CA GLY A 435 14.36 15.33 -10.94
C GLY A 435 13.88 14.67 -12.23
N ALA A 436 13.98 15.39 -13.36
CA ALA A 436 13.58 14.86 -14.66
C ALA A 436 14.39 13.61 -15.03
N MET A 437 15.71 13.62 -14.81
CA MET A 437 16.56 12.45 -15.05
C MET A 437 16.26 11.27 -14.13
N LYS A 438 16.02 11.52 -12.84
CA LYS A 438 15.81 10.45 -11.85
C LYS A 438 14.42 9.84 -11.92
N PHE A 439 13.40 10.66 -12.15
CA PHE A 439 12.02 10.27 -11.90
C PHE A 439 11.08 10.53 -13.07
N ASN A 440 11.55 11.09 -14.20
CA ASN A 440 10.66 11.61 -15.23
C ASN A 440 9.65 12.62 -14.63
N GLY A 441 10.11 13.40 -13.65
CA GLY A 441 9.26 14.23 -12.80
C GLY A 441 10.09 15.19 -11.96
N ILE A 442 9.57 15.57 -10.80
CA ILE A 442 10.25 16.45 -9.84
C ILE A 442 10.77 15.62 -8.67
N LEU A 443 11.85 16.08 -8.04
CA LEU A 443 12.32 15.48 -6.79
C LEU A 443 11.18 15.58 -5.74
N PRO A 444 10.74 14.49 -5.10
CA PRO A 444 9.57 14.55 -4.23
C PRO A 444 9.77 15.32 -2.90
N TRP A 445 10.98 15.80 -2.63
CA TRP A 445 11.36 16.64 -1.49
C TRP A 445 11.81 18.04 -1.95
N GLU A 446 11.48 18.41 -3.18
CA GLU A 446 11.89 19.67 -3.77
C GLU A 446 11.22 20.87 -3.11
N ARG A 447 11.84 22.05 -3.17
CA ARG A 447 11.28 23.30 -2.62
C ARG A 447 10.87 24.37 -3.63
N ASP A 448 11.42 24.29 -4.83
CA ASP A 448 11.18 25.21 -5.94
C ASP A 448 11.48 24.49 -7.27
N ALA A 449 11.56 25.24 -8.37
CA ALA A 449 12.05 24.70 -9.62
C ALA A 449 12.93 25.72 -10.32
N ASP A 450 13.92 25.24 -11.05
CA ASP A 450 14.88 26.07 -11.76
C ASP A 450 14.75 25.82 -13.26
N LEU A 451 14.57 26.91 -14.01
CA LEU A 451 14.71 26.92 -15.46
C LEU A 451 15.76 27.95 -15.83
N SER A 452 16.42 27.76 -16.97
CA SER A 452 17.42 28.69 -17.49
C SER A 452 17.03 29.22 -18.86
N TYR A 453 17.36 30.50 -19.12
CA TYR A 453 17.17 31.18 -20.40
C TYR A 453 18.36 32.11 -20.70
N VAL A 454 18.49 32.58 -21.94
CA VAL A 454 19.59 33.50 -22.33
C VAL A 454 19.33 34.91 -21.78
N THR A 455 20.28 35.46 -21.02
CA THR A 455 20.14 36.77 -20.36
C THR A 455 19.83 37.94 -21.29
N SER A 456 20.29 37.93 -22.54
CA SER A 456 19.95 38.97 -23.54
C SER A 456 18.46 39.06 -23.87
N LYS A 457 17.66 38.10 -23.40
CA LYS A 457 16.21 38.03 -23.57
C LYS A 457 15.41 38.36 -22.31
N ASN A 458 16.06 38.90 -21.28
CA ASN A 458 15.43 39.23 -19.99
C ASN A 458 14.18 40.12 -20.20
N ILE A 459 14.28 41.21 -20.99
CA ILE A 459 13.14 42.11 -21.25
C ILE A 459 11.92 41.42 -21.87
N THR A 460 12.13 40.39 -22.69
CA THR A 460 11.07 39.69 -23.42
C THR A 460 10.09 38.98 -22.46
N PHE A 461 10.57 38.45 -21.32
CA PHE A 461 9.69 37.88 -20.30
C PHE A 461 8.80 38.93 -19.65
N TRP A 462 9.35 40.10 -19.34
CA TRP A 462 8.60 41.18 -18.72
C TRP A 462 7.51 41.75 -19.64
N GLU A 463 7.80 41.88 -20.92
CA GLU A 463 6.84 42.29 -21.95
C GLU A 463 5.69 41.30 -22.08
N HIS A 464 5.95 40.00 -21.88
CA HIS A 464 4.96 38.94 -21.97
C HIS A 464 4.45 38.45 -20.60
N ARG A 465 4.60 39.24 -19.54
CA ARG A 465 4.11 38.89 -18.19
C ARG A 465 2.61 38.57 -18.16
N ASP A 466 1.83 39.15 -19.07
CA ASP A 466 0.39 38.91 -19.18
C ASP A 466 0.07 37.46 -19.56
N GLU A 467 0.98 36.74 -20.23
CA GLU A 467 0.83 35.31 -20.50
C GLU A 467 0.85 34.47 -19.22
N PHE A 468 1.62 34.89 -18.21
CA PHE A 468 1.60 34.28 -16.87
C PHE A 468 0.36 34.68 -16.09
N THR A 469 -0.03 35.96 -16.14
CA THR A 469 -1.24 36.47 -15.46
C THR A 469 -2.51 35.77 -15.95
N LYS A 470 -2.62 35.47 -17.25
CA LYS A 470 -3.73 34.70 -17.84
C LYS A 470 -3.90 33.31 -17.23
N LEU A 471 -2.82 32.72 -16.72
CA LEU A 471 -2.82 31.43 -16.03
C LEU A 471 -2.99 31.57 -14.50
N GLY A 472 -3.19 32.79 -14.00
CA GLY A 472 -3.27 33.08 -12.57
C GLY A 472 -1.90 33.11 -11.87
N TYR A 473 -0.79 33.18 -12.62
CA TYR A 473 0.56 33.20 -12.07
C TYR A 473 1.09 34.63 -11.94
N LYS A 474 1.98 34.85 -10.97
CA LYS A 474 2.64 36.15 -10.78
C LYS A 474 4.10 36.05 -11.20
N LEU A 475 4.48 36.83 -12.21
CA LEU A 475 5.88 37.02 -12.59
C LEU A 475 6.49 38.17 -11.77
N SER A 476 7.57 37.92 -11.05
CA SER A 476 8.30 38.93 -10.28
C SER A 476 9.75 38.98 -10.71
N LEU A 477 10.24 40.16 -11.11
CA LEU A 477 11.63 40.35 -11.45
C LEU A 477 12.49 40.45 -10.18
N LYS A 478 13.55 39.65 -10.12
CA LYS A 478 14.54 39.65 -9.04
C LYS A 478 15.92 39.98 -9.61
N TYR A 479 16.58 40.94 -8.98
CA TYR A 479 17.96 41.28 -9.28
C TYR A 479 18.87 40.63 -8.23
N PRO A 480 19.96 39.96 -8.60
CA PRO A 480 20.99 39.64 -7.63
C PRO A 480 21.69 40.94 -7.22
N ASP A 481 21.76 41.20 -5.90
CA ASP A 481 22.47 42.35 -5.30
C ASP A 481 23.98 42.38 -5.61
N LYS A 482 24.50 41.38 -6.32
CA LYS A 482 25.91 41.20 -6.69
C LYS A 482 26.10 40.90 -8.18
N CYS A 483 25.46 41.67 -9.06
CA CYS A 483 25.84 41.66 -10.47
C CYS A 483 26.96 42.69 -10.69
N PRO A 484 28.21 42.29 -11.01
CA PRO A 484 29.38 43.18 -11.00
C PRO A 484 29.40 44.25 -12.11
N THR A 485 28.43 44.30 -13.02
CA THR A 485 28.41 45.26 -14.14
C THR A 485 27.05 45.93 -14.29
N PHE A 486 26.96 47.15 -13.77
CA PHE A 486 25.87 48.08 -14.05
C PHE A 486 26.30 48.98 -15.22
N ASP A 487 25.67 48.81 -16.39
CA ASP A 487 25.60 49.83 -17.43
C ASP A 487 24.15 49.92 -17.93
N ARG A 488 23.68 51.14 -18.18
CA ARG A 488 22.35 51.46 -18.71
C ARG A 488 22.10 50.90 -20.12
N ASN A 489 23.11 50.32 -20.79
CA ASN A 489 23.08 49.93 -22.20
C ASN A 489 22.94 48.41 -22.48
N ASN A 490 21.97 47.73 -21.85
CA ASN A 490 21.44 46.40 -22.22
C ASN A 490 22.35 45.16 -22.02
N GLU A 491 22.17 44.46 -20.89
CA GLU A 491 22.10 42.97 -20.75
C GLU A 491 22.20 42.58 -19.26
N ARG A 492 21.09 42.64 -18.51
CA ARG A 492 21.09 42.40 -17.05
C ARG A 492 21.09 40.91 -16.71
N CYS A 493 22.06 40.41 -15.94
CA CYS A 493 21.88 39.16 -15.20
C CYS A 493 20.76 39.37 -14.15
N GLY A 494 19.61 38.76 -14.37
CA GLY A 494 18.48 38.76 -13.45
C GLY A 494 17.75 37.44 -13.57
N HIS A 495 16.96 37.11 -12.55
CA HIS A 495 16.05 35.97 -12.62
C HIS A 495 14.62 36.44 -12.40
N TYR A 496 13.66 35.66 -12.89
CA TYR A 496 12.26 35.87 -12.60
C TYR A 496 11.77 34.78 -11.66
N ASP A 497 11.00 35.19 -10.67
CA ASP A 497 10.16 34.26 -9.91
C ASP A 497 8.81 34.16 -10.61
N VAL A 498 8.46 32.98 -11.10
CA VAL A 498 7.08 32.64 -11.41
C VAL A 498 6.46 32.06 -10.14
N VAL A 499 5.63 32.86 -9.49
CA VAL A 499 4.93 32.47 -8.27
C VAL A 499 3.61 31.83 -8.65
N ILE A 500 3.43 30.60 -8.20
CA ILE A 500 2.20 29.80 -8.29
C ILE A 500 1.78 29.40 -6.86
N PRO A 501 0.56 28.89 -6.63
CA PRO A 501 0.16 28.49 -5.28
C PRO A 501 1.18 27.53 -4.64
N HIS A 502 1.71 27.92 -3.48
CA HIS A 502 2.71 27.18 -2.67
C HIS A 502 4.12 27.05 -3.25
N TRP A 503 4.36 27.50 -4.48
CA TRP A 503 5.65 27.30 -5.15
C TRP A 503 6.19 28.55 -5.83
N ARG A 504 7.49 28.50 -6.09
CA ARG A 504 8.21 29.46 -6.89
C ARG A 504 9.03 28.69 -7.91
N ILE A 505 8.97 29.13 -9.15
CA ILE A 505 9.84 28.67 -10.23
C ILE A 505 10.80 29.81 -10.55
N GLU A 506 12.09 29.58 -10.37
CA GLU A 506 13.16 30.53 -10.63
C GLU A 506 13.60 30.37 -12.09
N LEU A 507 13.37 31.40 -12.90
CA LEU A 507 13.86 31.51 -14.27
C LEU A 507 15.18 32.26 -14.24
N TRP A 508 16.29 31.53 -14.30
CA TRP A 508 17.65 32.08 -14.26
C TRP A 508 18.12 32.54 -15.65
N GLY A 509 18.48 33.82 -15.76
CA GLY A 509 19.21 34.31 -16.93
C GLY A 509 20.67 33.85 -16.89
N ALA A 510 21.08 33.04 -17.85
CA ALA A 510 22.47 32.62 -18.05
C ALA A 510 23.19 33.54 -19.05
N THR A 511 24.35 34.07 -18.67
CA THR A 511 25.19 34.93 -19.51
C THR A 511 26.40 34.20 -20.10
N PRO A 512 26.82 34.48 -21.35
CA PRO A 512 26.03 35.02 -22.48
C PRO A 512 25.37 33.91 -23.32
N ARG A 513 25.61 32.63 -23.01
CA ARG A 513 25.12 31.48 -23.77
C ARG A 513 24.67 30.36 -22.85
N LEU A 514 23.65 29.62 -23.28
CA LEU A 514 23.27 28.34 -22.70
C LEU A 514 24.15 27.23 -23.31
N MET A 515 24.34 26.13 -22.58
CA MET A 515 25.03 24.95 -23.13
C MET A 515 24.37 24.43 -24.41
N THR A 516 23.07 24.69 -24.57
CA THR A 516 22.25 24.33 -25.73
C THR A 516 22.44 25.27 -26.93
N ASP A 517 23.00 26.48 -26.73
CA ASP A 517 23.25 27.41 -27.84
C ASP A 517 24.29 26.85 -28.80
N PHE A 518 25.28 26.09 -28.30
CA PHE A 518 26.23 25.36 -29.14
C PHE A 518 25.52 24.41 -30.12
N LEU A 519 24.50 23.67 -29.64
CA LEU A 519 23.74 22.77 -30.50
C LEU A 519 22.99 23.55 -31.58
N ARG A 520 22.30 24.63 -31.18
CA ARG A 520 21.54 25.49 -32.10
C ARG A 520 22.42 26.12 -33.17
N GLU A 521 23.58 26.68 -32.79
CA GLU A 521 24.55 27.28 -33.70
C GLU A 521 25.06 26.28 -34.74
N ASN A 522 25.17 25.00 -34.36
CA ASN A 522 25.58 23.90 -35.24
C ASN A 522 24.40 23.19 -35.93
N ARG A 523 23.17 23.73 -35.85
CA ARG A 523 21.93 23.14 -36.40
C ARG A 523 21.66 21.72 -35.89
N ILE A 524 22.04 21.44 -34.66
CA ILE A 524 21.77 20.20 -33.93
C ILE A 524 20.55 20.41 -33.03
N GLU A 525 19.62 19.46 -33.05
CA GLU A 525 18.47 19.46 -32.15
C GLU A 525 18.91 19.47 -30.67
N SER A 526 18.20 20.23 -29.84
CA SER A 526 18.51 20.30 -28.41
C SER A 526 18.22 18.98 -27.71
N THR A 527 19.07 18.62 -26.75
CA THR A 527 18.82 17.50 -25.84
C THR A 527 17.52 17.75 -25.06
N LYS A 528 16.66 16.73 -24.94
CA LYS A 528 15.39 16.80 -24.21
C LYS A 528 15.33 15.71 -23.15
N LEU A 529 14.73 16.04 -22.01
CA LEU A 529 14.37 15.09 -20.96
C LEU A 529 12.85 14.93 -20.93
N LEU A 530 12.39 13.71 -20.65
CA LEU A 530 10.99 13.46 -20.35
C LEU A 530 10.72 13.95 -18.92
N ILE A 531 9.69 14.78 -18.78
CA ILE A 531 9.21 15.25 -17.49
C ILE A 531 7.69 15.39 -17.55
N GLY A 532 6.96 14.68 -16.67
CA GLY A 532 5.50 14.71 -16.68
C GLY A 532 4.87 14.28 -18.01
N GLY A 533 5.51 13.35 -18.71
CA GLY A 533 5.07 12.88 -20.03
C GLY A 533 5.34 13.83 -21.19
N ARG A 534 6.08 14.93 -20.99
CA ARG A 534 6.47 15.87 -22.05
C ARG A 534 7.98 15.96 -22.21
N TRP A 535 8.44 16.07 -23.46
CA TRP A 535 9.86 16.27 -23.77
C TRP A 535 10.22 17.75 -23.68
N MET A 536 11.09 18.08 -22.72
CA MET A 536 11.51 19.46 -22.44
C MET A 536 13.00 19.63 -22.67
N ASN A 537 13.40 20.78 -23.19
CA ASN A 537 14.81 21.10 -23.41
C ASN A 537 15.60 20.99 -22.09
N ALA A 538 16.80 20.46 -22.16
CA ALA A 538 17.73 20.28 -21.05
C ALA A 538 19.16 20.62 -21.50
N PRO A 539 20.14 20.69 -20.59
CA PRO A 539 21.54 20.83 -20.97
C PRO A 539 21.98 19.73 -21.95
N THR A 540 22.95 20.02 -22.81
CA THR A 540 23.44 19.11 -23.87
C THR A 540 23.75 17.70 -23.37
N ASN A 541 24.40 17.59 -22.21
CA ASN A 541 24.55 16.34 -21.46
C ASN A 541 24.05 16.59 -20.02
N PRO A 542 22.79 16.26 -19.71
CA PRO A 542 22.18 16.64 -18.43
C PRO A 542 22.81 15.89 -17.26
N ALA A 543 23.22 14.64 -17.45
CA ALA A 543 23.89 13.84 -16.41
C ALA A 543 25.28 14.38 -16.08
N LEU A 544 26.07 14.74 -17.09
CA LEU A 544 27.38 15.38 -16.89
C LEU A 544 27.23 16.77 -16.25
N ASN A 545 26.27 17.57 -16.72
CA ASN A 545 25.97 18.88 -16.15
C ASN A 545 25.63 18.77 -14.65
N SER A 546 24.70 17.88 -14.27
CA SER A 546 24.33 17.69 -12.87
C SER A 546 25.46 17.06 -12.04
N ARG A 547 26.26 16.14 -12.58
CA ARG A 547 27.43 15.57 -11.89
C ARG A 547 28.46 16.67 -11.57
N ASN A 548 28.72 17.56 -12.52
CA ASN A 548 29.65 18.67 -12.32
C ASN A 548 29.10 19.72 -11.34
N ARG A 549 27.77 19.90 -11.27
CA ARG A 549 27.11 20.81 -10.33
C ARG A 549 27.04 20.29 -8.89
N TYR A 550 26.65 19.02 -8.71
CA TYR A 550 26.33 18.44 -7.40
C TYR A 550 27.42 17.53 -6.82
N GLY A 551 28.36 17.08 -7.65
CA GLY A 551 29.51 16.26 -7.24
C GLY A 551 29.30 14.76 -7.40
N TYR A 552 29.92 14.00 -6.49
CA TYR A 552 29.94 12.54 -6.54
C TYR A 552 28.58 11.92 -6.16
N GLU A 553 28.37 10.66 -6.55
CA GLU A 553 27.18 9.88 -6.16
C GLU A 553 25.83 10.52 -6.54
N LEU A 554 25.77 11.24 -7.66
CA LEU A 554 24.59 11.96 -8.17
C LEU A 554 23.27 11.16 -8.08
N TRP A 555 23.33 9.85 -8.29
CA TRP A 555 22.16 8.97 -8.33
C TRP A 555 21.59 8.67 -6.95
N LYS A 556 22.41 8.73 -5.89
CA LYS A 556 21.93 8.66 -4.52
C LYS A 556 21.10 9.89 -4.18
N HIS A 557 20.11 9.73 -3.33
CA HIS A 557 19.18 10.80 -2.98
C HIS A 557 19.74 11.67 -1.86
N ALA A 558 19.51 12.97 -1.98
CA ALA A 558 19.80 13.98 -0.97
C ALA A 558 18.64 14.98 -0.97
N GLU A 559 18.26 15.44 0.22
CA GLU A 559 17.22 16.46 0.38
C GLU A 559 17.72 17.83 -0.10
N HIS A 560 16.78 18.76 -0.26
CA HIS A 560 17.08 20.12 -0.69
C HIS A 560 18.12 20.80 0.23
N TRP A 561 19.02 21.62 -0.33
CA TRP A 561 20.14 22.21 0.43
C TRP A 561 19.70 23.04 1.64
N ILE A 562 18.60 23.79 1.51
CA ILE A 562 18.03 24.56 2.64
C ILE A 562 17.60 23.62 3.76
N THR A 563 17.01 22.48 3.41
CA THR A 563 16.61 21.46 4.38
C THR A 563 17.82 20.89 5.09
N LEU A 564 18.91 20.66 4.36
CA LEU A 564 20.21 20.23 4.89
C LEU A 564 20.95 21.31 5.71
N GLY A 565 20.43 22.54 5.75
CA GLY A 565 21.04 23.65 6.50
C GLY A 565 22.26 24.25 5.82
N TYR A 566 22.46 23.99 4.52
CA TYR A 566 23.52 24.64 3.76
C TYR A 566 23.19 26.11 3.51
N SER A 567 24.23 26.94 3.39
CA SER A 567 24.08 28.37 3.08
C SER A 567 23.84 28.64 1.60
N THR A 568 24.11 27.66 0.73
CA THR A 568 23.96 27.80 -0.71
C THR A 568 23.79 26.43 -1.40
N SER A 569 23.19 26.41 -2.58
CA SER A 569 23.07 25.22 -3.44
C SER A 569 24.34 24.85 -4.19
N TRP A 570 25.38 25.69 -4.13
CA TRP A 570 26.67 25.50 -4.80
C TRP A 570 27.68 24.63 -4.03
N VAL A 571 27.27 24.04 -2.91
CA VAL A 571 28.11 23.10 -2.15
C VAL A 571 27.94 21.67 -2.67
N PRO A 572 28.96 20.80 -2.55
CA PRO A 572 28.81 19.38 -2.84
C PRO A 572 27.74 18.72 -1.97
N TYR A 573 26.94 17.84 -2.55
CA TYR A 573 25.90 17.10 -1.82
C TYR A 573 26.40 15.71 -1.43
N HIS A 574 26.03 15.26 -0.23
CA HIS A 574 26.27 13.89 0.21
C HIS A 574 24.97 13.08 0.10
N GLY A 575 24.83 12.34 -1.00
CA GLY A 575 23.70 11.46 -1.22
C GLY A 575 23.79 10.14 -0.45
N GLY A 576 22.64 9.49 -0.25
CA GLY A 576 22.55 8.13 0.30
C GLY A 576 21.98 8.07 1.71
N THR A 577 21.58 9.21 2.27
CA THR A 577 20.91 9.31 3.56
C THR A 577 19.88 10.44 3.54
N TYR A 578 18.79 10.23 4.27
CA TYR A 578 17.79 11.27 4.54
C TYR A 578 17.91 11.74 6.00
N GLN A 579 17.45 12.96 6.26
CA GLN A 579 17.18 13.42 7.61
C GLN A 579 16.10 12.56 8.27
N LYS A 580 16.12 12.54 9.60
CA LYS A 580 15.13 11.80 10.37
C LYS A 580 13.76 12.43 10.24
N CYS A 581 12.77 11.60 9.92
CA CYS A 581 11.39 12.05 9.84
C CYS A 581 10.90 12.62 11.19
N PRO A 582 10.34 13.85 11.21
CA PRO A 582 9.79 14.46 12.42
C PRO A 582 8.62 13.68 13.04
N LYS A 583 7.97 12.79 12.28
CA LYS A 583 6.88 11.92 12.75
C LYS A 583 7.14 10.47 12.32
N PRO A 584 8.01 9.75 13.05
CA PRO A 584 8.33 8.35 12.74
C PRO A 584 7.07 7.48 12.58
N GLY A 585 7.12 6.51 11.68
CA GLY A 585 6.02 5.62 11.33
C GLY A 585 5.01 6.20 10.35
N SER A 586 5.16 7.47 9.93
CA SER A 586 4.28 8.07 8.92
C SER A 586 4.63 7.59 7.50
N HIS A 587 3.62 7.51 6.64
CA HIS A 587 3.78 7.10 5.24
C HIS A 587 4.50 8.15 4.36
N VAL A 588 4.79 9.33 4.92
CA VAL A 588 5.49 10.45 4.28
C VAL A 588 6.98 10.50 4.62
N CYS A 589 7.45 9.63 5.54
CA CYS A 589 8.82 9.67 6.03
C CYS A 589 9.83 9.16 4.99
N LEU A 590 10.77 10.03 4.59
CA LEU A 590 11.80 9.67 3.63
C LEU A 590 12.70 8.56 4.17
N ASP A 591 13.22 8.68 5.38
CA ASP A 591 14.19 7.72 5.93
C ASP A 591 13.61 6.33 6.25
N GLN A 592 12.30 6.13 6.12
CA GLN A 592 11.61 4.89 6.48
C GLN A 592 10.90 4.23 5.30
N GLN A 593 10.30 5.05 4.43
CA GLN A 593 9.55 4.56 3.28
C GLN A 593 10.42 4.54 2.03
N ILE A 594 11.33 5.50 1.94
CA ILE A 594 12.33 5.81 0.93
C ILE A 594 13.63 4.99 0.87
N PRO A 595 13.93 4.08 -0.09
CA PRO A 595 15.33 3.76 -0.34
C PRO A 595 16.11 5.05 -0.67
N PRO A 596 17.25 5.32 -0.02
CA PRO A 596 18.02 6.54 -0.28
C PRO A 596 18.86 6.46 -1.58
N ASP A 597 18.66 5.40 -2.36
CA ASP A 597 19.29 5.15 -3.65
C ASP A 597 18.29 4.44 -4.58
N GLY A 598 18.43 4.65 -5.89
CA GLY A 598 17.56 4.09 -6.92
C GLY A 598 16.19 4.75 -7.02
N ASN A 599 15.55 4.65 -8.18
CA ASN A 599 14.29 5.32 -8.49
C ASN A 599 13.08 4.38 -8.62
N MET A 600 13.27 3.06 -8.66
CA MET A 600 12.19 2.07 -8.79
C MET A 600 11.14 2.15 -7.67
N GLY A 601 11.51 2.69 -6.50
CA GLY A 601 10.57 2.92 -5.41
C GLY A 601 9.61 4.10 -5.60
N PHE A 602 9.82 4.92 -6.65
CA PHE A 602 9.03 6.11 -7.00
C PHE A 602 8.27 5.95 -8.31
N ILE A 603 8.76 5.09 -9.20
CA ILE A 603 8.07 4.73 -10.45
C ILE A 603 6.93 3.79 -10.07
N TYR A 604 5.79 4.34 -9.68
CA TYR A 604 4.57 3.54 -9.57
C TYR A 604 3.97 3.40 -10.97
N GLN A 605 3.97 2.15 -11.46
CA GLN A 605 3.05 1.66 -12.49
C GLN A 605 1.62 1.67 -11.98
#